data_AF-A0A6G7SRM9-F1
#
_entry.id   AF-A0A6G7SRM9-F1
#
_cell.length_a   1.000
_cell.length_b   1.000
_cell.length_c   1.000
_cell.angle_alpha   90.00
_cell.angle_beta   90.00
_cell.angle_gamma   90.00
#
_symmetry.space_group_name_H-M   'P 1'
#
loop_
_entity.id
_entity.type
_entity.pdbx_description
1 polymer ?
#
loop_
_entity_poly.entity_id
_entity_poly.type
_entity_poly.pdbx_seq_one_letter_code
_entity_poly.pdbx_strand_id
1 'polypeptide(L)'
;MPKTKPRKPDADVNLRHGGHATDTCPRCHHVRNKKDQGKLLHGIPELTDSAKLRSVVGQIKDNLMQDKGLVGDPAAVFMMGVLEARISGREYYLFASSGRTAEPWIKPKHLDGITYHPGKWTPANPAIPANNRGWLTVRGEKVDLGADIQGVTRPCSAMKLLLGLGAMHLDWKSVDYLRMSEMVYVGPKAEDAKQMRVWHGRGATNSWTAHSCDGCEARIPYLICDVPPHWIENP
;
A
#
# COMPACT_ATOMS: atom_id res chain seq x y z
N MET A 1 -24.52 -24.62 -12.74
CA MET A 1 -23.18 -23.97 -12.62
C MET A 1 -22.86 -23.82 -11.13
N PRO A 2 -21.79 -24.44 -10.60
CA PRO A 2 -21.45 -24.24 -9.21
C PRO A 2 -20.85 -22.84 -9.02
N LYS A 3 -21.44 -22.06 -8.11
CA LYS A 3 -20.92 -20.75 -7.68
C LYS A 3 -19.60 -20.98 -6.94
N THR A 4 -18.48 -20.65 -7.57
CA THR A 4 -17.18 -20.59 -6.90
C THR A 4 -17.25 -19.52 -5.80
N LYS A 5 -17.31 -19.95 -4.54
CA LYS A 5 -17.10 -19.05 -3.39
C LYS A 5 -15.73 -18.39 -3.57
N PRO A 6 -15.59 -17.06 -3.38
CA PRO A 6 -14.29 -16.41 -3.38
C PRO A 6 -13.40 -17.11 -2.35
N ARG A 7 -12.28 -17.67 -2.81
CA ARG A 7 -11.31 -18.36 -1.94
C ARG A 7 -10.77 -17.32 -0.95
N LYS A 8 -10.98 -17.55 0.36
CA LYS A 8 -10.30 -16.77 1.40
C LYS A 8 -8.78 -16.88 1.16
N PRO A 9 -8.03 -15.77 1.22
CA PRO A 9 -6.57 -15.84 1.11
C PRO A 9 -6.01 -16.74 2.22
N ASP A 10 -5.05 -17.60 1.89
CA ASP A 10 -4.29 -18.42 2.86
C ASP A 10 -3.57 -17.49 3.86
N ALA A 11 -3.70 -17.77 5.15
CA ALA A 11 -3.19 -16.91 6.23
C ALA A 11 -1.68 -17.06 6.48
N ASP A 12 -1.04 -18.15 6.02
CA ASP A 12 0.29 -18.54 6.49
C ASP A 12 1.50 -18.02 5.69
N VAL A 13 1.29 -17.13 4.71
CA VAL A 13 2.40 -16.46 3.98
C VAL A 13 2.15 -14.97 3.75
N ASN A 14 1.12 -14.40 4.39
CA ASN A 14 0.77 -13.00 4.16
C ASN A 14 1.50 -12.09 5.12
N LEU A 15 2.49 -11.45 4.54
CA LEU A 15 3.20 -10.32 5.06
C LEU A 15 2.21 -9.15 5.16
N ARG A 16 2.16 -8.45 6.31
CA ARG A 16 1.10 -7.49 6.65
C ARG A 16 1.64 -6.07 6.69
N HIS A 17 0.78 -5.09 6.37
CA HIS A 17 1.12 -3.66 6.46
C HIS A 17 0.16 -2.94 7.42
N GLY A 18 0.70 -2.10 8.31
CA GLY A 18 -0.12 -1.32 9.25
C GLY A 18 -0.77 -2.13 10.38
N GLY A 19 -0.11 -3.19 10.84
CA GLY A 19 -0.55 -4.05 11.95
C GLY A 19 -1.51 -5.20 11.58
N HIS A 20 -2.10 -5.81 12.61
CA HIS A 20 -2.95 -7.00 12.55
C HIS A 20 -4.45 -6.69 12.62
N ALA A 21 -5.26 -7.57 12.01
CA ALA A 21 -6.71 -7.53 12.11
C ALA A 21 -7.26 -7.61 13.56
N THR A 22 -6.47 -8.06 14.52
CA THR A 22 -6.82 -8.11 15.95
C THR A 22 -6.55 -6.80 16.69
N ASP A 23 -5.88 -5.83 16.07
CA ASP A 23 -5.57 -4.56 16.72
C ASP A 23 -6.80 -3.65 16.73
N THR A 24 -6.81 -2.73 17.68
CA THR A 24 -7.77 -1.63 17.73
C THR A 24 -7.43 -0.59 16.68
N CYS A 25 -8.41 -0.21 15.87
CA CYS A 25 -8.26 0.88 14.90
C CYS A 25 -8.10 2.22 15.64
N PRO A 26 -7.02 2.99 15.42
CA PRO A 26 -6.81 4.27 16.09
C PRO A 26 -7.76 5.38 15.63
N ARG A 27 -8.50 5.17 14.53
CA ARG A 27 -9.51 6.13 14.03
C ARG A 27 -10.89 5.93 14.65
N CYS A 28 -11.36 4.68 14.77
CA CYS A 28 -12.73 4.37 15.20
C CYS A 28 -12.80 3.60 16.53
N HIS A 29 -11.66 3.27 17.14
CA HIS A 29 -11.52 2.54 18.40
C HIS A 29 -12.17 1.15 18.44
N HIS A 30 -12.63 0.63 17.31
CA HIS A 30 -13.07 -0.76 17.19
C HIS A 30 -11.92 -1.68 16.79
N VAL A 31 -11.94 -2.90 17.32
CA VAL A 31 -11.08 -3.99 16.83
C VAL A 31 -11.32 -4.20 15.34
N ARG A 32 -10.26 -4.33 14.54
CA ARG A 32 -10.39 -4.33 13.07
C ARG A 32 -11.18 -5.51 12.53
N ASN A 33 -11.06 -6.70 13.13
CA ASN A 33 -11.83 -7.88 12.78
C ASN A 33 -13.21 -7.98 13.48
N LYS A 34 -13.62 -6.94 14.22
CA LYS A 34 -14.94 -6.90 14.88
C LYS A 34 -16.03 -7.16 13.85
N LYS A 35 -17.02 -7.94 14.24
CA LYS A 35 -18.22 -8.19 13.45
C LYS A 35 -19.44 -7.60 14.14
N ASP A 36 -20.35 -7.07 13.33
CA ASP A 36 -21.70 -6.70 13.74
C ASP A 36 -22.70 -7.47 12.87
N GLN A 37 -23.67 -8.12 13.51
CA GLN A 37 -24.66 -9.00 12.86
C GLN A 37 -24.03 -10.01 11.87
N GLY A 38 -22.86 -10.55 12.22
CA GLY A 38 -22.12 -11.52 11.41
C GLY A 38 -21.29 -10.95 10.25
N LYS A 39 -21.36 -9.63 9.99
CA LYS A 39 -20.57 -8.93 8.97
C LYS A 39 -19.39 -8.22 9.60
N LEU A 40 -18.25 -8.15 8.90
CA LEU A 40 -17.10 -7.37 9.37
C LEU A 40 -17.46 -5.88 9.39
N LEU A 41 -17.07 -5.20 10.46
CA LEU A 41 -17.26 -3.77 10.62
C LEU A 41 -16.30 -2.97 9.74
N HIS A 42 -15.04 -3.43 9.65
CA HIS A 42 -14.09 -2.95 8.66
C HIS A 42 -14.10 -3.87 7.45
N GLY A 43 -14.35 -3.35 6.25
CA GLY A 43 -14.20 -4.09 5.00
C GLY A 43 -12.75 -4.46 4.73
N ILE A 44 -11.79 -3.68 5.25
CA ILE A 44 -10.36 -3.96 5.17
C ILE A 44 -9.79 -4.06 6.60
N PRO A 45 -9.89 -5.23 7.24
CA PRO A 45 -9.36 -5.41 8.58
C PRO A 45 -7.81 -5.45 8.61
N GLU A 46 -7.18 -5.82 7.50
CA GLU A 46 -5.72 -5.88 7.36
C GLU A 46 -5.29 -5.73 5.89
N LEU A 47 -4.11 -5.12 5.67
CA LEU A 47 -3.49 -5.05 4.34
C LEU A 47 -2.52 -6.21 4.15
N THR A 48 -2.86 -7.08 3.20
CA THR A 48 -2.09 -8.31 2.96
C THR A 48 -1.22 -8.19 1.70
N ASP A 49 -0.10 -8.91 1.70
CA ASP A 49 0.71 -9.14 0.52
C ASP A 49 0.17 -10.30 -0.36
N SER A 50 0.73 -10.50 -1.55
CA SER A 50 0.61 -11.79 -2.23
C SER A 50 1.85 -12.10 -3.09
N ALA A 51 2.08 -13.40 -3.32
CA ALA A 51 3.17 -13.87 -4.18
C ALA A 51 3.13 -13.25 -5.60
N LYS A 52 1.93 -13.02 -6.14
CA LYS A 52 1.78 -12.41 -7.46
C LYS A 52 2.22 -10.95 -7.47
N LEU A 53 1.88 -10.18 -6.43
CA LEU A 53 2.35 -8.80 -6.31
C LEU A 53 3.86 -8.71 -6.07
N ARG A 54 4.45 -9.63 -5.29
CA ARG A 54 5.90 -9.74 -5.16
C ARG A 54 6.58 -10.00 -6.51
N SER A 55 5.99 -10.87 -7.33
CA SER A 55 6.46 -11.13 -8.70
C SER A 55 6.42 -9.88 -9.57
N VAL A 56 5.34 -9.11 -9.51
CA VAL A 56 5.20 -7.84 -10.25
C VAL A 56 6.29 -6.84 -9.82
N VAL A 57 6.47 -6.61 -8.52
CA VAL A 57 7.50 -5.67 -8.05
C VAL A 57 8.91 -6.14 -8.41
N GLY A 58 9.17 -7.45 -8.34
CA GLY A 58 10.43 -8.05 -8.80
C GLY A 58 10.69 -7.78 -10.29
N GLN A 59 9.67 -7.93 -11.14
CA GLN A 59 9.82 -7.63 -12.57
C GLN A 59 10.00 -6.14 -12.85
N ILE A 60 9.34 -5.26 -12.10
CA ILE A 60 9.58 -3.80 -12.16
C ILE A 60 11.05 -3.50 -11.84
N LYS A 61 11.60 -4.11 -10.80
CA LYS A 61 13.02 -3.97 -10.45
C LYS A 61 13.91 -4.39 -11.61
N ASP A 62 13.66 -5.55 -12.20
CA ASP A 62 14.48 -6.07 -13.30
C ASP A 62 14.44 -5.13 -14.51
N ASN A 63 13.27 -4.58 -14.83
CA ASN A 63 13.13 -3.58 -15.89
C ASN A 63 13.86 -2.27 -15.56
N LEU A 64 13.79 -1.79 -14.30
CA LEU A 64 14.54 -0.60 -13.85
C LEU A 64 16.06 -0.81 -13.94
N MET A 65 16.55 -2.02 -13.72
CA MET A 65 17.97 -2.36 -13.88
C MET A 65 18.46 -2.31 -15.33
N GLN A 66 17.54 -2.32 -16.29
CA GLN A 66 17.84 -2.17 -17.72
C GLN A 66 17.72 -0.71 -18.20
N ASP A 67 17.14 0.19 -17.39
CA ASP A 67 17.04 1.61 -17.74
C ASP A 67 18.39 2.31 -17.59
N LYS A 68 19.06 2.54 -18.73
CA LYS A 68 20.36 3.22 -18.79
C LYS A 68 20.34 4.61 -18.13
N GLY A 69 19.22 5.32 -18.17
CA GLY A 69 19.08 6.65 -17.56
C GLY A 69 19.03 6.59 -16.03
N LEU A 70 18.59 5.46 -15.47
CA LEU A 70 18.49 5.23 -14.03
C LEU A 70 19.75 4.61 -13.45
N VAL A 71 20.37 3.67 -14.18
CA VAL A 71 21.55 2.92 -13.73
C VAL A 71 22.74 3.82 -13.40
N GLY A 72 22.86 4.97 -14.09
CA GLY A 72 23.90 5.96 -13.84
C GLY A 72 23.58 6.98 -12.75
N ASP A 73 22.37 7.00 -12.19
CA ASP A 73 21.94 8.01 -11.22
C ASP A 73 22.36 7.61 -9.79
N PRO A 74 23.28 8.36 -9.13
CA PRO A 74 23.73 8.06 -7.78
C PRO A 74 22.64 8.24 -6.71
N ALA A 75 21.53 8.92 -7.04
CA ALA A 75 20.38 9.10 -6.19
C ALA A 75 19.28 8.05 -6.38
N ALA A 76 19.50 7.03 -7.25
CA ALA A 76 18.51 6.00 -7.56
C ALA A 76 18.31 4.98 -6.41
N VAL A 77 17.83 5.47 -5.27
CA VAL A 77 17.45 4.68 -4.10
C VAL A 77 16.04 5.09 -3.68
N PHE A 78 15.09 4.18 -3.77
CA PHE A 78 13.69 4.47 -3.48
C PHE A 78 12.89 3.20 -3.16
N MET A 79 11.75 3.38 -2.52
CA MET A 79 10.73 2.34 -2.37
C MET A 79 9.88 2.29 -3.63
N MET A 80 9.61 1.09 -4.11
CA MET A 80 8.64 0.79 -5.14
C MET A 80 7.53 -0.07 -4.54
N GLY A 81 6.30 0.13 -5.00
CA GLY A 81 5.18 -0.67 -4.55
C GLY A 81 4.08 -0.78 -5.58
N VAL A 82 3.28 -1.83 -5.40
CA VAL A 82 2.08 -2.11 -6.18
C VAL A 82 0.91 -2.44 -5.28
N LEU A 83 -0.30 -2.06 -5.71
CA LEU A 83 -1.55 -2.30 -5.01
C LEU A 83 -2.56 -2.96 -5.94
N GLU A 84 -3.25 -3.96 -5.41
CA GLU A 84 -4.35 -4.67 -6.06
C GLU A 84 -5.58 -4.58 -5.16
N ALA A 85 -6.71 -4.10 -5.68
CA ALA A 85 -7.95 -4.04 -4.92
C ALA A 85 -9.14 -4.52 -5.74
N ARG A 86 -10.11 -5.14 -5.06
CA ARG A 86 -11.44 -5.39 -5.63
C ARG A 86 -12.50 -4.77 -4.73
N ILE A 87 -13.13 -3.72 -5.24
CA ILE A 87 -14.09 -2.87 -4.51
C ILE A 87 -15.37 -2.79 -5.34
N SER A 88 -16.51 -3.09 -4.73
CA SER A 88 -17.83 -3.09 -5.38
C SER A 88 -17.84 -3.91 -6.69
N GLY A 89 -17.11 -5.02 -6.73
CA GLY A 89 -16.98 -5.89 -7.90
C GLY A 89 -16.04 -5.40 -9.01
N ARG A 90 -15.42 -4.22 -8.86
CA ARG A 90 -14.45 -3.66 -9.81
C ARG A 90 -13.03 -3.84 -9.30
N GLU A 91 -12.10 -4.07 -10.22
CA GLU A 91 -10.68 -4.30 -9.90
C GLU A 91 -9.82 -3.08 -10.22
N TYR A 92 -8.84 -2.82 -9.35
CA TYR A 92 -7.94 -1.68 -9.41
C TYR A 92 -6.49 -2.13 -9.22
N TYR A 93 -5.59 -1.62 -10.06
CA TYR A 93 -4.18 -2.01 -10.11
C TYR A 93 -3.32 -0.76 -10.16
N LEU A 94 -2.58 -0.48 -9.08
CA LEU A 94 -1.78 0.73 -8.94
C LEU A 94 -0.30 0.42 -8.75
N PHE A 95 0.57 1.31 -9.22
CA PHE A 95 2.00 1.28 -8.94
C PHE A 95 2.52 2.67 -8.52
N ALA A 96 3.50 2.72 -7.63
CA ALA A 96 4.07 3.97 -7.14
C ALA A 96 5.55 3.81 -6.75
N SER A 97 6.24 4.95 -6.67
CA SER A 97 7.59 5.05 -6.11
C SER A 97 7.72 6.21 -5.13
N SER A 98 8.57 6.06 -4.11
CA SER A 98 8.91 7.12 -3.15
C SER A 98 9.88 8.16 -3.73
N GLY A 99 10.20 9.20 -2.95
CA GLY A 99 11.33 10.09 -3.22
C GLY A 99 11.07 11.23 -4.22
N ARG A 100 10.52 10.94 -5.41
CA ARG A 100 10.24 11.97 -6.43
C ARG A 100 8.73 12.20 -6.61
N THR A 101 8.34 13.47 -6.71
CA THR A 101 6.93 13.88 -6.94
C THR A 101 6.71 14.37 -8.37
N ALA A 102 7.57 15.24 -8.91
CA ALA A 102 7.41 15.72 -10.29
C ALA A 102 7.70 14.61 -11.32
N GLU A 103 8.77 13.84 -11.11
CA GLU A 103 9.24 12.79 -12.00
C GLU A 103 9.37 11.46 -11.23
N PRO A 104 8.29 10.68 -11.08
CA PRO A 104 8.34 9.38 -10.43
C PRO A 104 9.38 8.46 -11.06
N TRP A 105 10.04 7.67 -10.22
CA TRP A 105 11.07 6.74 -10.68
C TRP A 105 10.50 5.62 -11.56
N ILE A 106 9.28 5.17 -11.24
CA ILE A 106 8.57 4.17 -12.03
C ILE A 106 7.69 4.86 -13.07
N LYS A 107 7.93 4.54 -14.34
CA LYS A 107 7.19 5.01 -15.51
C LYS A 107 6.49 3.83 -16.18
N PRO A 108 5.48 4.05 -17.03
CA PRO A 108 4.75 2.96 -17.70
C PRO A 108 5.65 1.94 -18.42
N LYS A 109 6.73 2.39 -19.07
CA LYS A 109 7.73 1.53 -19.73
C LYS A 109 8.38 0.49 -18.80
N HIS A 110 8.40 0.73 -17.49
CA HIS A 110 8.97 -0.21 -16.53
C HIS A 110 8.01 -1.36 -16.20
N LEU A 111 6.78 -1.34 -16.73
CA LEU A 111 5.82 -2.42 -16.59
C LEU A 111 5.80 -3.38 -17.79
N ASP A 112 6.65 -3.14 -18.79
CA ASP A 112 6.74 -3.98 -19.98
C ASP A 112 7.06 -5.44 -19.61
N GLY A 113 6.35 -6.39 -20.23
CA GLY A 113 6.50 -7.82 -19.98
C GLY A 113 5.80 -8.34 -18.71
N ILE A 114 5.15 -7.49 -17.91
CA ILE A 114 4.36 -7.94 -16.75
C ILE A 114 3.07 -8.61 -17.22
N THR A 115 2.99 -9.93 -17.04
CA THR A 115 1.86 -10.76 -17.49
C THR A 115 0.69 -10.79 -16.51
N TYR A 116 0.91 -10.38 -15.27
CA TYR A 116 -0.16 -10.26 -14.29
C TYR A 116 -0.91 -8.94 -14.50
N HIS A 117 -2.15 -9.03 -14.99
CA HIS A 117 -3.01 -7.89 -15.37
C HIS A 117 -2.37 -6.95 -16.41
N PRO A 118 -2.03 -7.46 -17.61
CA PRO A 118 -1.31 -6.71 -18.62
C PRO A 118 -2.10 -5.47 -19.05
N GLY A 119 -1.44 -4.31 -19.08
CA GLY A 119 -2.03 -3.04 -19.50
C GLY A 119 -3.03 -2.40 -18.52
N LYS A 120 -3.30 -3.01 -17.36
CA LYS A 120 -4.28 -2.47 -16.39
C LYS A 120 -3.67 -1.62 -15.27
N TRP A 121 -2.34 -1.65 -15.13
CA TRP A 121 -1.62 -0.95 -14.07
C TRP A 121 -1.61 0.56 -14.30
N THR A 122 -2.02 1.31 -13.28
CA THR A 122 -2.14 2.76 -13.31
C THR A 122 -1.16 3.42 -12.34
N PRO A 123 -0.45 4.49 -12.73
CA PRO A 123 0.46 5.18 -11.81
C PRO A 123 -0.31 5.88 -10.69
N ALA A 124 0.16 5.73 -9.46
CA ALA A 124 -0.30 6.48 -8.29
C ALA A 124 0.79 7.45 -7.83
N ASN A 125 0.56 8.74 -8.04
CA ASN A 125 1.48 9.80 -7.63
C ASN A 125 0.75 11.03 -7.07
N PRO A 126 -0.11 10.86 -6.05
CA PRO A 126 -0.75 11.99 -5.40
C PRO A 126 0.26 12.82 -4.60
N ALA A 127 -0.10 14.07 -4.35
CA ALA A 127 0.59 14.89 -3.35
C ALA A 127 0.37 14.29 -1.94
N ILE A 128 1.43 14.16 -1.15
CA ILE A 128 1.33 13.76 0.25
C ILE A 128 0.99 15.02 1.08
N PRO A 129 0.02 14.97 2.00
CA PRO A 129 -0.26 16.09 2.89
C PRO A 129 0.99 16.56 3.65
N ALA A 130 1.12 17.88 3.82
CA ALA A 130 2.28 18.51 4.44
C ALA A 130 2.33 18.40 5.98
N ASN A 131 1.30 17.82 6.59
CA ASN A 131 1.19 17.61 8.03
C ASN A 131 0.14 16.51 8.31
N ASN A 132 -0.28 16.35 9.56
CA ASN A 132 -1.22 15.31 9.99
C ASN A 132 -2.67 15.56 9.51
N ARG A 133 -2.96 16.68 8.85
CA ARG A 133 -4.32 17.06 8.42
C ARG A 133 -4.60 16.83 6.95
N GLY A 134 -5.86 16.58 6.63
CA GLY A 134 -6.34 16.49 5.24
C GLY A 134 -5.84 15.26 4.50
N TRP A 135 -5.58 14.17 5.20
CA TRP A 135 -5.30 12.86 4.60
C TRP A 135 -6.56 12.29 3.99
N LEU A 136 -6.39 11.39 3.03
CA LEU A 136 -7.49 10.76 2.31
C LEU A 136 -7.55 9.28 2.64
N THR A 137 -8.68 8.81 3.14
CA THR A 137 -8.91 7.37 3.27
C THR A 137 -9.04 6.74 1.88
N VAL A 138 -8.94 5.41 1.81
CA VAL A 138 -9.20 4.64 0.60
C VAL A 138 -10.61 4.86 0.03
N ARG A 139 -11.56 5.35 0.85
CA ARG A 139 -12.91 5.76 0.42
C ARG A 139 -12.99 7.17 -0.16
N GLY A 140 -11.90 7.93 -0.14
CA GLY A 140 -11.93 9.34 -0.52
C GLY A 140 -12.45 10.27 0.57
N GLU A 141 -12.55 9.81 1.83
CA GLU A 141 -12.95 10.64 2.96
C GLU A 141 -11.74 11.39 3.52
N LYS A 142 -11.89 12.67 3.85
CA LYS A 142 -10.83 13.41 4.54
C LYS A 142 -10.74 12.98 6.00
N VAL A 143 -9.53 12.74 6.47
CA VAL A 143 -9.23 12.36 7.85
C VAL A 143 -7.98 13.09 8.33
N ASP A 144 -7.96 13.42 9.62
CA ASP A 144 -6.77 13.89 10.29
C ASP A 144 -6.15 12.73 11.09
N LEU A 145 -4.84 12.60 11.00
CA LEU A 145 -4.06 11.61 11.73
C LEU A 145 -3.79 12.08 13.16
N GLY A 146 -3.50 11.15 14.07
CA GLY A 146 -3.07 11.47 15.44
C GLY A 146 -1.89 12.45 15.44
N ALA A 147 -1.93 13.47 16.31
CA ALA A 147 -0.93 14.54 16.34
C ALA A 147 0.48 14.08 16.77
N ASP A 148 0.55 12.91 17.42
CA ASP A 148 1.75 12.24 17.90
C ASP A 148 2.47 11.42 16.83
N ILE A 149 1.85 11.16 15.68
CA ILE A 149 2.47 10.40 14.60
C ILE A 149 3.62 11.22 13.99
N GLN A 150 4.84 10.72 14.14
CA GLN A 150 6.04 11.34 13.58
C GLN A 150 6.28 10.93 12.12
N GLY A 151 6.96 11.80 11.37
CA GLY A 151 7.39 11.49 10.00
C GLY A 151 6.25 11.36 8.98
N VAL A 152 5.06 11.90 9.27
CA VAL A 152 3.88 11.78 8.40
C VAL A 152 4.08 12.32 6.99
N THR A 153 4.96 13.30 6.82
CA THR A 153 5.23 13.95 5.52
C THR A 153 6.18 13.15 4.62
N ARG A 154 6.81 12.08 5.14
CA ARG A 154 7.78 11.30 4.37
C ARG A 154 7.06 10.57 3.22
N PRO A 155 7.45 10.81 1.96
CA PRO A 155 6.81 10.20 0.81
C PRO A 155 7.19 8.71 0.75
N CYS A 156 6.19 7.84 0.91
CA CYS A 156 6.33 6.39 0.81
C CYS A 156 5.45 5.86 -0.33
N SER A 157 5.87 4.77 -0.99
CA SER A 157 5.07 4.11 -2.03
C SER A 157 3.71 3.68 -1.49
N ALA A 158 3.63 3.04 -0.31
CA ALA A 158 2.36 2.65 0.32
C ALA A 158 1.39 3.82 0.45
N MET A 159 1.86 4.96 0.96
CA MET A 159 1.02 6.14 1.15
C MET A 159 0.52 6.67 -0.19
N LYS A 160 1.39 6.74 -1.21
CA LYS A 160 0.98 7.15 -2.56
C LYS A 160 -0.05 6.19 -3.16
N LEU A 161 0.09 4.89 -2.96
CA LEU A 161 -0.86 3.88 -3.45
C LEU A 161 -2.24 4.02 -2.79
N LEU A 162 -2.28 4.12 -1.46
CA LEU A 162 -3.53 4.25 -0.70
C LEU A 162 -4.23 5.58 -0.97
N LEU A 163 -3.48 6.69 -0.98
CA LEU A 163 -4.02 8.00 -1.36
C LEU A 163 -4.47 8.03 -2.82
N GLY A 164 -3.72 7.37 -3.72
CA GLY A 164 -4.07 7.25 -5.13
C GLY A 164 -5.37 6.50 -5.34
N LEU A 165 -5.60 5.43 -4.57
CA LEU A 165 -6.88 4.71 -4.56
C LEU A 165 -8.01 5.61 -4.01
N GLY A 166 -7.79 6.31 -2.90
CA GLY A 166 -8.76 7.24 -2.33
C GLY A 166 -9.16 8.37 -3.28
N ALA A 167 -8.19 8.90 -4.05
CA ALA A 167 -8.40 9.97 -5.02
C ALA A 167 -9.29 9.57 -6.21
N MET A 168 -9.57 8.27 -6.37
CA MET A 168 -10.52 7.79 -7.38
C MET A 168 -11.99 8.01 -6.99
N HIS A 169 -12.27 8.42 -5.74
CA HIS A 169 -13.64 8.70 -5.25
C HIS A 169 -14.65 7.60 -5.59
N LEU A 170 -14.26 6.33 -5.35
CA LEU A 170 -15.07 5.18 -5.73
C LEU A 170 -16.36 5.12 -4.88
N ASP A 171 -17.42 4.50 -5.41
CA ASP A 171 -18.62 4.16 -4.64
C ASP A 171 -18.40 2.82 -3.91
N TRP A 172 -18.09 2.90 -2.61
CA TRP A 172 -17.74 1.74 -1.78
C TRP A 172 -18.99 1.13 -1.15
N LYS A 173 -19.43 -0.02 -1.69
CA LYS A 173 -20.51 -0.84 -1.11
C LYS A 173 -19.98 -2.12 -0.50
N SER A 174 -18.93 -2.69 -1.08
CA SER A 174 -18.23 -3.86 -0.54
C SER A 174 -16.75 -3.79 -0.88
N VAL A 175 -15.92 -4.30 0.02
CA VAL A 175 -14.52 -4.57 -0.28
C VAL A 175 -14.32 -6.07 -0.21
N ASP A 176 -13.83 -6.63 -1.31
CA ASP A 176 -13.58 -8.05 -1.39
C ASP A 176 -12.15 -8.35 -0.97
N TYR A 177 -11.20 -7.51 -1.40
CA TYR A 177 -9.82 -7.51 -0.92
C TYR A 177 -9.12 -6.20 -1.25
N LEU A 178 -8.11 -5.86 -0.45
CA LEU A 178 -7.05 -4.92 -0.78
C LEU A 178 -5.71 -5.57 -0.43
N ARG A 179 -4.78 -5.57 -1.38
CA ARG A 179 -3.44 -6.14 -1.24
C ARG A 179 -2.38 -5.18 -1.72
N MET A 180 -1.21 -5.27 -1.12
CA MET A 180 -0.08 -4.40 -1.44
C MET A 180 1.22 -5.15 -1.30
N SER A 181 2.19 -4.83 -2.16
CA SER A 181 3.56 -5.32 -2.03
C SER A 181 4.54 -4.18 -2.31
N GLU A 182 5.65 -4.17 -1.57
CA GLU A 182 6.67 -3.13 -1.64
C GLU A 182 8.07 -3.75 -1.63
N MET A 183 9.01 -3.07 -2.30
CA MET A 183 10.43 -3.45 -2.36
C MET A 183 11.30 -2.19 -2.41
N VAL A 184 12.51 -2.26 -1.85
CA VAL A 184 13.54 -1.24 -2.04
C VAL A 184 14.21 -1.46 -3.40
N TYR A 185 14.31 -0.41 -4.21
CA TYR A 185 15.22 -0.33 -5.34
C TYR A 185 16.52 0.36 -4.91
N VAL A 186 17.66 -0.22 -5.27
CA VAL A 186 18.99 0.36 -5.09
C VAL A 186 19.73 0.26 -6.43
N GLY A 187 20.00 1.39 -7.05
CA GLY A 187 20.73 1.47 -8.31
C GLY A 187 22.19 1.01 -8.19
N PRO A 188 22.80 0.48 -9.26
CA PRO A 188 24.19 0.00 -9.24
C PRO A 188 25.23 1.04 -8.84
N LYS A 189 24.97 2.33 -9.13
CA LYS A 189 25.84 3.47 -8.81
C LYS A 189 25.35 4.28 -7.61
N ALA A 190 24.34 3.80 -6.89
CA ALA A 190 23.79 4.52 -5.77
C ALA A 190 24.78 4.65 -4.60
N GLU A 191 24.93 5.87 -4.08
CA GLU A 191 25.89 6.19 -3.01
C GLU A 191 25.32 5.90 -1.61
N ASP A 192 24.00 6.06 -1.41
CA ASP A 192 23.32 5.86 -0.12
C ASP A 192 22.64 4.49 0.02
N ALA A 193 23.30 3.44 -0.46
CA ALA A 193 22.76 2.09 -0.39
C ALA A 193 22.67 1.55 1.06
N LYS A 194 23.51 2.03 1.98
CA LYS A 194 23.63 1.42 3.33
C LYS A 194 22.45 1.70 4.24
N GLN A 195 21.88 2.90 4.22
CA GLN A 195 20.74 3.24 5.09
C GLN A 195 19.44 2.61 4.58
N MET A 196 19.26 2.55 3.26
CA MET A 196 18.09 1.91 2.64
C MET A 196 18.19 0.37 2.64
N ARG A 197 19.41 -0.19 2.77
CA ARG A 197 19.62 -1.63 2.99
C ARG A 197 19.12 -2.16 4.34
N VAL A 198 18.97 -1.30 5.35
CA VAL A 198 18.32 -1.68 6.62
C VAL A 198 16.84 -2.01 6.41
N TRP A 199 16.25 -1.48 5.34
CA TRP A 199 14.89 -1.76 4.89
C TRP A 199 14.81 -2.98 3.96
N HIS A 200 15.91 -3.73 3.83
CA HIS A 200 15.85 -5.10 3.31
C HIS A 200 15.28 -5.96 4.43
N GLY A 201 14.09 -6.51 4.21
CA GLY A 201 13.38 -7.34 5.19
C GLY A 201 14.28 -8.39 5.85
N ARG A 202 13.91 -8.82 7.05
CA ARG A 202 14.52 -9.97 7.72
C ARG A 202 13.40 -10.87 8.23
N GLY A 203 13.17 -12.00 7.61
CA GLY A 203 12.27 -13.02 8.17
C GLY A 203 11.75 -14.13 7.26
N ALA A 204 12.50 -15.21 7.05
CA ALA A 204 11.85 -16.53 7.06
C ALA A 204 11.84 -17.01 8.53
N THR A 205 11.00 -16.32 9.31
CA THR A 205 10.44 -16.58 10.65
C THR A 205 9.77 -15.27 11.06
N ASN A 206 8.70 -14.92 10.32
CA ASN A 206 7.86 -13.72 10.43
C ASN A 206 8.21 -12.56 9.48
N SER A 207 8.04 -12.83 8.18
CA SER A 207 7.45 -11.91 7.22
C SER A 207 8.30 -10.74 6.64
N TRP A 208 8.88 -10.94 5.45
CA TRP A 208 9.47 -9.93 4.54
C TRP A 208 8.48 -9.23 3.57
N THR A 209 7.56 -8.38 4.04
CA THR A 209 7.19 -7.21 3.21
C THR A 209 7.95 -6.04 3.78
N ALA A 210 8.18 -4.98 2.98
CA ALA A 210 8.64 -3.73 3.55
C ALA A 210 7.59 -3.28 4.59
N HIS A 211 7.86 -3.58 5.86
CA HIS A 211 7.27 -2.85 6.97
C HIS A 211 7.77 -1.43 6.77
N SER A 212 6.97 -0.65 6.03
CA SER A 212 6.43 0.58 6.55
C SER A 212 7.27 1.08 7.73
N CYS A 213 8.12 2.09 7.54
CA CYS A 213 8.71 2.79 8.67
C CYS A 213 7.65 3.09 9.73
N ASP A 214 8.02 3.33 11.00
CA ASP A 214 7.08 3.59 12.09
C ASP A 214 5.94 4.56 11.69
N GLY A 215 6.27 5.56 10.87
CA GLY A 215 5.28 6.46 10.27
C GLY A 215 4.24 5.78 9.37
N CYS A 216 4.61 4.87 8.47
CA CYS A 216 3.63 4.11 7.66
C CYS A 216 2.78 3.16 8.51
N GLU A 217 3.35 2.47 9.51
CA GLU A 217 2.57 1.60 10.40
C GLU A 217 1.49 2.38 11.15
N ALA A 218 1.83 3.59 11.60
CA ALA A 218 0.89 4.47 12.28
C ALA A 218 -0.16 5.08 11.32
N ARG A 219 0.21 5.38 10.07
CA ARG A 219 -0.69 6.02 9.07
C ARG A 219 -1.71 5.06 8.47
N ILE A 220 -1.28 3.88 8.05
CA ILE A 220 -2.11 2.92 7.29
C ILE A 220 -3.48 2.66 7.95
N PRO A 221 -3.57 2.41 9.27
CA PRO A 221 -4.85 2.13 9.92
C PRO A 221 -5.90 3.24 9.73
N TYR A 222 -5.48 4.51 9.72
CA TYR A 222 -6.38 5.63 9.45
C TYR A 222 -6.87 5.60 8.01
N LEU A 223 -5.97 5.33 7.06
CA LEU A 223 -6.28 5.42 5.64
C LEU A 223 -7.16 4.26 5.16
N ILE A 224 -7.05 3.07 5.75
CA ILE A 224 -7.85 1.90 5.36
C ILE A 224 -9.17 1.78 6.12
N CYS A 225 -9.35 2.55 7.18
CA CYS A 225 -10.57 2.50 7.98
C CYS A 225 -11.76 3.02 7.16
N ASP A 226 -12.70 2.12 6.90
CA ASP A 226 -13.90 2.35 6.10
C ASP A 226 -15.17 2.53 6.92
N VAL A 227 -15.07 2.45 8.26
CA VAL A 227 -16.17 2.70 9.20
C VAL A 227 -16.71 4.13 9.00
N PRO A 228 -18.01 4.30 8.74
CA PRO A 228 -18.59 5.63 8.54
C PRO A 228 -18.43 6.52 9.78
N PRO A 229 -18.21 7.84 9.63
CA PRO A 229 -18.05 8.75 10.76
C PRO A 229 -19.19 8.69 11.79
N HIS A 230 -20.43 8.52 11.34
CA HIS A 230 -21.60 8.44 12.22
C HIS A 230 -21.67 7.16 13.08
N TRP A 231 -20.79 6.18 12.82
CA TRP A 231 -20.64 4.97 13.64
C TRP A 231 -19.41 5.04 14.56
N ILE A 232 -18.62 6.10 14.46
CA ILE A 232 -17.53 6.37 15.38
C ILE A 232 -18.18 7.05 16.58
N GLU A 233 -18.38 6.29 17.66
CA GLU A 233 -18.77 6.88 18.93
C GLU A 233 -17.70 7.91 19.31
N ASN A 234 -18.08 9.17 19.46
CA ASN A 234 -17.17 10.20 19.95
C ASN A 234 -16.65 9.73 21.31
N PRO A 235 -15.34 9.54 21.49
CA PRO A 235 -14.78 9.30 22.81
C PRO A 235 -15.04 10.49 23.75
#